data_AF-A0A961J3V0-F1
#
_entry.id   AF-A0A961J3V0-F1
#
_cell.length_a   1.000
_cell.length_b   1.000
_cell.length_c   1.000
_cell.angle_alpha   90.00
_cell.angle_beta   90.00
_cell.angle_gamma   90.00
#
_symmetry.space_group_name_H-M   'P 1'
#
loop_
_entity.id
_entity.type
_entity.pdbx_description
1 polymer ?
#
loop_
_entity_poly.entity_id
_entity_poly.type
_entity_poly.pdbx_seq_one_letter_code
_entity_poly.pdbx_strand_id
1 'polypeptide(L)' 'TDVEFNRKAGDLLAERLSTTTIVIVSHQPQILERFANRAAVLMNGQLHMFNSLEEAKQLYDYETQS' A
#
# COMPACT_ATOMS: atom_id res chain seq x y z
N THR A 1 -9.67 -20.09 -2.58
CA THR A 1 -8.23 -19.76 -2.71
C THR A 1 -7.44 -20.80 -1.96
N ASP A 2 -6.29 -21.20 -2.48
CA ASP A 2 -5.40 -22.17 -1.83
C ASP A 2 -4.81 -21.57 -0.54
N VAL A 3 -5.16 -22.16 0.60
CA VAL A 3 -4.80 -21.66 1.94
C VAL A 3 -3.30 -21.85 2.22
N GLU A 4 -2.73 -22.97 1.78
CA GLU A 4 -1.31 -23.27 1.97
C GLU A 4 -0.43 -22.33 1.15
N PHE A 5 -0.85 -22.02 -0.08
CA PHE A 5 -0.18 -21.03 -0.90
C PHE A 5 -0.18 -19.64 -0.24
N ASN A 6 -1.34 -19.16 0.21
CA ASN A 6 -1.48 -17.84 0.83
C ASN A 6 -0.65 -17.72 2.12
N ARG A 7 -0.59 -18.79 2.92
CA ARG A 7 0.21 -18.81 4.15
C ARG A 7 1.69 -18.65 3.84
N LYS A 8 2.23 -19.47 2.92
CA LYS A 8 3.65 -19.40 2.51
C LYS A 8 4.01 -18.07 1.87
N ALA A 9 3.13 -17.54 1.01
CA ALA A 9 3.33 -16.23 0.40
C ALA A 9 3.30 -15.10 1.44
N GLY A 10 2.41 -15.19 2.42
CA GLY A 10 2.33 -14.25 3.55
C GLY A 10 3.58 -14.26 4.42
N ASP A 11 4.04 -15.46 4.80
CA ASP A 11 5.24 -15.62 5.64
C ASP A 11 6.50 -15.05 4.95
N LEU A 12 6.66 -15.33 3.65
CA LEU A 12 7.77 -14.77 2.85
C LEU A 12 7.65 -13.25 2.73
N LEU A 13 6.45 -12.71 2.48
CA LEU A 13 6.24 -11.26 2.39
C LEU A 13 6.56 -10.58 3.74
N ALA A 14 6.16 -11.17 4.86
CA ALA A 14 6.44 -10.64 6.20
C ALA A 14 7.95 -10.62 6.49
N GLU A 15 8.68 -11.69 6.16
CA GLU A 15 10.15 -11.73 6.27
C GLU A 15 10.80 -10.59 5.46
N ARG A 16 10.36 -10.39 4.22
CA ARG A 16 10.90 -9.33 3.35
C ARG A 16 10.55 -7.94 3.84
N LEU A 17 9.34 -7.71 4.36
CA LEU A 17 8.93 -6.43 4.94
C LEU A 17 9.83 -6.02 6.12
N SER A 18 10.32 -6.99 6.89
CA SER A 18 11.20 -6.71 8.04
C SER A 18 12.65 -6.38 7.65
N THR A 19 13.11 -6.81 6.47
CA THR A 19 14.54 -6.76 6.09
C THR A 19 14.83 -5.87 4.89
N THR A 20 13.81 -5.50 4.12
CA THR A 20 13.96 -4.83 2.82
C THR A 20 12.94 -3.73 2.66
N THR A 21 13.31 -2.64 1.98
CA THR A 21 12.34 -1.61 1.56
C THR A 21 11.53 -2.13 0.37
N ILE A 22 10.21 -2.26 0.55
CA ILE A 22 9.28 -2.75 -0.47
C ILE A 22 8.38 -1.59 -0.92
N VAL A 23 8.20 -1.46 -2.23
CA VAL A 23 7.21 -0.55 -2.83
C VAL A 23 5.98 -1.36 -3.20
N ILE A 24 4.83 -1.01 -2.60
CA ILE A 24 3.54 -1.67 -2.85
C ILE A 24 2.63 -0.67 -3.58
N VAL A 25 2.07 -1.08 -4.71
CA VAL A 25 1.16 -0.26 -5.53
C VAL A 25 -0.20 -0.93 -5.56
N SER A 26 -1.24 -0.20 -5.16
CA SER A 26 -2.61 -0.71 -5.11
C SER A 26 -3.61 0.44 -5.28
N HIS A 27 -4.70 0.16 -5.99
CA HIS A 27 -5.88 1.03 -6.03
C HIS A 27 -6.84 0.79 -4.85
N GLN A 28 -6.58 -0.24 -4.03
CA GLN A 28 -7.35 -0.58 -2.84
C GLN A 28 -6.60 -0.09 -1.59
N PRO A 29 -7.08 0.97 -0.91
CA PRO A 29 -6.42 1.51 0.28
C PRO A 29 -6.28 0.48 1.41
N GLN A 30 -7.28 -0.41 1.55
CA GLN A 30 -7.31 -1.44 2.60
C GLN A 30 -6.17 -2.46 2.48
N ILE A 31 -5.59 -2.62 1.28
CA ILE A 31 -4.41 -3.45 1.07
C ILE A 31 -3.16 -2.72 1.55
N LEU A 32 -3.04 -1.42 1.25
CA LEU A 32 -1.89 -0.61 1.68
C LEU A 32 -1.84 -0.50 3.21
N GLU A 33 -2.99 -0.33 3.87
CA GLU A 33 -3.13 -0.31 5.35
C GLU A 33 -2.57 -1.55 6.06
N ARG A 34 -2.55 -2.70 5.38
CA ARG A 34 -2.06 -3.94 5.98
C ARG A 34 -0.53 -4.08 5.93
N PHE A 35 0.13 -3.38 5.03
CA PHE A 35 1.53 -3.66 4.68
C PHE A 35 2.44 -2.42 4.67
N ALA A 36 1.89 -1.22 4.51
CA ALA A 36 2.66 0.00 4.32
C ALA A 36 2.59 0.91 5.55
N ASN A 37 3.75 1.43 5.96
CA ASN A 37 3.86 2.40 7.06
C ASN A 37 3.84 3.86 6.57
N ARG A 38 3.96 4.08 5.26
CA ARG A 38 3.97 5.37 4.57
C ARG A 38 3.29 5.20 3.22
N ALA A 39 2.78 6.28 2.65
CA ALA A 39 2.07 6.24 1.39
C ALA A 39 2.51 7.35 0.44
N ALA A 40 2.24 7.16 -0.84
CA ALA A 40 2.45 8.18 -1.86
C ALA A 40 1.32 8.12 -2.88
N VAL A 41 0.86 9.29 -3.34
CA VAL A 41 -0.17 9.40 -4.36
C VAL A 41 0.44 10.11 -5.57
N LEU A 42 0.35 9.48 -6.74
CA LEU A 42 0.76 10.09 -8.01
C LEU A 42 -0.42 10.87 -8.58
N MET A 43 -0.32 12.20 -8.59
CA MET A 43 -1.36 13.11 -9.09
C MET A 43 -0.76 14.04 -10.14
N ASN A 44 -1.40 14.14 -11.31
CA ASN A 44 -0.98 15.06 -12.37
C ASN A 44 0.52 14.98 -12.74
N GLY A 45 1.09 13.77 -12.69
CA GLY A 45 2.52 13.53 -12.98
C GLY A 45 3.46 13.87 -11.82
N GLN A 46 2.96 14.28 -10.66
CA GLN A 46 3.73 14.58 -9.46
C GLN A 46 3.44 13.57 -8.34
N LEU A 47 4.50 13.08 -7.69
CA LEU A 47 4.37 12.13 -6.58
C LEU A 47 4.32 12.89 -5.26
N HIS A 48 3.19 12.78 -4.56
CA HIS A 48 2.98 13.39 -3.25
C HIS A 48 3.20 12.33 -2.17
N MET A 49 4.19 12.53 -1.31
CA MET A 49 4.54 11.59 -0.23
C MET A 49 3.82 11.97 1.07
N PHE A 50 3.32 10.97 1.78
CA PHE A 50 2.59 11.11 3.03
C PHE A 50 3.21 10.25 4.14
N ASN A 51 3.15 10.76 5.37
CA ASN A 51 3.66 10.04 6.53
C ASN A 51 2.65 9.04 7.09
N SER A 52 1.37 9.18 6.74
CA SER A 52 0.29 8.28 7.10
C SER A 52 -0.55 7.90 5.89
N LEU A 53 -1.28 6.79 6.00
CA LEU A 53 -2.19 6.33 4.94
C LEU A 53 -3.49 7.12 4.94
N GLU A 54 -3.92 7.60 6.11
CA GLU A 54 -5.11 8.43 6.28
C GLU A 54 -5.01 9.72 5.47
N GLU A 55 -3.86 10.41 5.53
CA GLU A 55 -3.60 11.62 4.74
C GLU A 55 -3.60 11.33 3.24
N ALA A 56 -2.96 10.23 2.82
CA ALA A 56 -2.92 9.83 1.42
C ALA A 56 -4.31 9.47 0.87
N LYS A 57 -5.12 8.78 1.69
CA LYS A 57 -6.49 8.39 1.34
C LYS A 57 -7.40 9.59 1.16
N GLN A 58 -7.29 10.62 2.01
CA GLN A 58 -8.07 11.86 1.84
C GLN A 58 -7.83 12.50 0.47
N LEU A 59 -6.58 12.53 0.00
CA LEU A 59 -6.27 13.06 -1.33
C LEU A 59 -6.74 12.14 -2.45
N TYR A 60 -6.56 10.82 -2.31
CA TYR A 60 -6.98 9.83 -3.31
C TYR A 60 -8.51 9.76 -3.46
N ASP A 61 -9.26 9.70 -2.35
CA ASP A 61 -10.72 9.58 -2.34
C ASP A 61 -11.40 10.86 -2.86
N TYR A 62 -10.77 12.04 -2.70
CA TYR A 62 -11.29 13.31 -3.21
C TYR A 62 -11.28 13.37 -4.74
N GLU A 63 -10.22 12.86 -5.36
CA GLU A 63 -9.98 12.99 -6.81
C GLU A 63 -10.55 11.79 -7.61
N THR A 64 -10.77 10.65 -6.97
CA THR A 64 -11.32 9.45 -7.64
C THR A 64 -12.86 9.39 -7.67
N GLN A 65 -13.55 10.37 -7.11
CA GLN A 65 -15.03 10.47 -7.10
C GLN A 65 -15.64 11.23 -8.31
N SER A 66 -14.93 11.31 -9.43
CA SER A 66 -15.45 11.89 -10.69
C SER A 66 -16.07 10.83 -11.62
#